data_AF-A0A7S1AWV7-F1
#
_entry.id   AF-A0A7S1AWV7-F1
#
_cell.length_a   1.000
_cell.length_b   1.000
_cell.length_c   1.000
_cell.angle_alpha   90.00
_cell.angle_beta   90.00
_cell.angle_gamma   90.00
#
_symmetry.space_group_name_H-M   'P 1'
#
loop_
_entity.id
_entity.type
_entity.pdbx_description
1 polymer ?
#
loop_
_entity_poly.entity_id
_entity_poly.type
_entity_poly.pdbx_seq_one_letter_code
_entity_poly.pdbx_strand_id
1 'polypeptide(L)'
;AVAAVILHPEALGIVGSWREPMLKIIHVMRSMGYEDLASQPIIFTNLLDTIGQFPYGAPTAPGKLDTGHLVGYLNVITALIRSGVSNRCDSETDVGLSAKRGFAWRYGTTSELCPQGELTFTSGGNATEVVGQLNVLLTGGRLSDASKASVQDVYDFSRGPLDNIKAAQQAIAMSVEFNTLGPADVAENAATASLYKKSKRSSQKLQAYKAAIFLLMEGGADTFNMIVPQDVALYTEYSLVRQDLAKQTSELLAINTTGQTVTSFGVHSSLDYLKSLYDIGQAAFVANIGSLVAPTTYASFSDGTAHTCAGLFSHGAQTRALRTLSCQVSGNDTSGAGGRLADVLAKGASAFSTATFSMYELDGESVGVDTPHVTVVENHQRLNFFEHWRRHIEAATSSTYSDNVVEVFSRKLLESVQNAEITENALAGVTTSTTYNTDDSLRKQLYDVARLIDARVDRSAERDLFYVRIGGFDHHENAKEGLNVLFEAIDTALEGFVAEMVSQEIWSNVVVLSTSEFGRTLTSSGDGSDHGWAGNHFIVGGSVSGGQILNHYPASLVDNDRDLGRGRLIPEHPWESVMAPVAEWLGLDTSELPTVFPNIENFSSDDLISYSALFSQ
;
A
#
# COMPACT_ATOMS: atom_id res chain seq x y z
N ALA A 1 -25.88 9.29 35.06
CA ALA A 1 -26.11 10.60 34.41
C ALA A 1 -25.16 10.91 33.23
N VAL A 2 -24.52 9.90 32.61
CA VAL A 2 -23.67 10.08 31.39
C VAL A 2 -24.27 9.37 30.15
N ALA A 3 -25.44 8.73 30.31
CA ALA A 3 -26.20 8.11 29.22
C ALA A 3 -26.78 9.13 28.21
N ALA A 4 -26.77 10.43 28.53
CA ALA A 4 -27.42 11.46 27.73
C ALA A 4 -26.51 12.16 26.70
N VAL A 5 -25.18 11.95 26.75
CA VAL A 5 -24.26 12.72 25.88
C VAL A 5 -23.88 12.00 24.58
N ILE A 6 -24.03 10.67 24.49
CA ILE A 6 -23.61 9.90 23.30
C ILE A 6 -24.81 9.41 22.45
N LEU A 7 -26.04 9.54 22.96
CA LEU A 7 -27.27 9.15 22.23
C LEU A 7 -28.04 10.37 21.67
N HIS A 8 -27.45 11.56 21.68
CA HIS A 8 -28.13 12.76 21.18
C HIS A 8 -28.20 12.72 19.64
N PRO A 9 -29.38 12.87 19.01
CA PRO A 9 -29.53 12.86 17.55
C PRO A 9 -28.70 13.93 16.83
N GLU A 10 -28.33 15.02 17.52
CA GLU A 10 -27.45 16.05 16.96
C GLU A 10 -25.95 15.67 17.03
N ALA A 11 -25.56 14.70 17.85
CA ALA A 11 -24.23 14.06 17.78
C ALA A 11 -24.11 13.07 16.61
N LEU A 12 -25.25 12.70 16.00
CA LEU A 12 -25.35 11.94 14.74
C LEU A 12 -25.36 12.86 13.51
N GLY A 13 -25.25 14.18 13.72
CA GLY A 13 -25.27 15.19 12.66
C GLY A 13 -23.90 15.39 12.01
N ILE A 14 -23.74 14.81 10.82
CA ILE A 14 -22.89 15.31 9.73
C ILE A 14 -21.39 15.38 10.08
N VAL A 15 -20.71 14.23 10.23
CA VAL A 15 -19.57 13.75 9.40
C VAL A 15 -19.23 12.32 9.87
N GLY A 16 -19.33 11.30 9.00
CA GLY A 16 -18.81 9.93 9.26
C GLY A 16 -19.84 8.81 9.44
N SER A 17 -19.90 7.90 8.48
CA SER A 17 -20.64 6.62 8.53
C SER A 17 -19.85 5.48 9.21
N TRP A 18 -18.56 5.73 9.46
CA TRP A 18 -17.65 4.88 10.23
C TRP A 18 -17.78 5.14 11.71
N ARG A 19 -17.87 4.08 12.53
CA ARG A 19 -17.77 4.27 13.98
C ARG A 19 -16.31 4.50 14.36
N GLU A 20 -16.04 5.48 15.20
CA GLU A 20 -14.67 5.78 15.62
C GLU A 20 -14.10 4.67 16.51
N PRO A 21 -12.87 4.17 16.24
CA PRO A 21 -12.20 3.17 17.09
C PRO A 21 -12.22 3.47 18.59
N MET A 22 -12.04 4.72 19.03
CA MET A 22 -12.14 5.07 20.45
C MET A 22 -13.56 4.83 21.00
N LEU A 23 -14.61 5.18 20.23
CA LEU A 23 -15.99 4.87 20.61
C LEU A 23 -16.24 3.36 20.66
N LYS A 24 -15.66 2.58 19.74
CA LYS A 24 -15.73 1.11 19.74
C LYS A 24 -15.16 0.56 21.05
N ILE A 25 -13.96 0.99 21.43
CA ILE A 25 -13.31 0.57 22.67
C ILE A 25 -14.15 0.95 23.90
N ILE A 26 -14.64 2.19 23.98
CA ILE A 26 -15.48 2.64 25.10
C ILE A 26 -16.74 1.77 25.24
N HIS A 27 -17.38 1.40 24.13
CA HIS A 27 -18.55 0.52 24.17
C HIS A 27 -18.22 -0.89 24.65
N VAL A 28 -17.08 -1.44 24.22
CA VAL A 28 -16.59 -2.74 24.71
C VAL A 28 -16.33 -2.67 26.22
N MET A 29 -15.59 -1.67 26.69
CA MET A 29 -15.31 -1.50 28.13
C MET A 29 -16.58 -1.35 28.97
N ARG A 30 -17.57 -0.59 28.48
CA ARG A 30 -18.89 -0.49 29.14
C ARG A 30 -19.63 -1.81 29.15
N SER A 31 -19.57 -2.56 28.05
CA SER A 31 -20.20 -3.89 27.98
C SER A 31 -19.53 -4.90 28.89
N MET A 32 -18.26 -4.70 29.21
CA MET A 32 -17.54 -5.48 30.20
C MET A 32 -17.93 -5.11 31.63
N GLY A 33 -18.67 -4.03 31.85
CA GLY A 33 -18.91 -3.48 33.18
C GLY A 33 -17.62 -2.99 33.84
N TYR A 34 -16.72 -2.41 33.03
CA TYR A 34 -15.47 -1.84 33.52
C TYR A 34 -15.73 -0.78 34.58
N GLU A 35 -15.21 -1.00 35.77
CA GLU A 35 -15.12 -0.02 36.86
C GLU A 35 -13.66 0.11 37.26
N ASP A 36 -13.17 1.34 37.30
CA ASP A 36 -11.81 1.60 37.76
C ASP A 36 -11.80 1.74 39.29
N LEU A 37 -11.27 0.71 39.95
CA LEU A 37 -11.18 0.63 41.41
C LEU A 37 -10.31 1.73 42.04
N ALA A 38 -9.42 2.38 41.27
CA ALA A 38 -8.47 3.37 41.76
C ALA A 38 -8.76 4.82 41.32
N SER A 39 -9.83 5.06 40.56
CA SER A 39 -10.15 6.38 39.97
C SER A 39 -8.98 7.01 39.18
N GLN A 40 -8.12 6.18 38.58
CA GLN A 40 -7.03 6.55 37.69
C GLN A 40 -7.48 6.59 36.21
N PRO A 41 -6.94 7.52 35.41
CA PRO A 41 -7.18 7.54 33.97
C PRO A 41 -6.58 6.30 33.30
N ILE A 42 -7.35 5.66 32.41
CA ILE A 42 -6.82 4.70 31.45
C ILE A 42 -6.09 5.46 30.36
N ILE A 43 -4.87 5.03 30.05
CA ILE A 43 -4.08 5.59 28.96
C ILE A 43 -3.85 4.49 27.94
N PHE A 44 -4.33 4.71 26.72
CA PHE A 44 -4.01 3.89 25.57
C PHE A 44 -2.63 4.31 25.06
N THR A 45 -1.68 3.38 25.03
CA THR A 45 -0.35 3.61 24.46
C THR A 45 -0.25 2.97 23.09
N ASN A 46 0.48 3.60 22.16
CA ASN A 46 0.72 3.08 20.80
C ASN A 46 -0.56 2.77 20.02
N LEU A 47 -1.65 3.50 20.33
CA LEU A 47 -2.93 3.35 19.64
C LEU A 47 -2.76 3.65 18.14
N LEU A 48 -1.96 4.67 17.80
CA LEU A 48 -1.63 4.99 16.42
C LEU A 48 -0.98 3.80 15.70
N ASP A 49 0.02 3.17 16.30
CA ASP A 49 0.77 2.07 15.68
C ASP A 49 -0.05 0.77 15.58
N THR A 50 -1.09 0.61 16.42
CA THR A 50 -1.87 -0.63 16.45
C THR A 50 -3.17 -0.55 15.68
N ILE A 51 -3.84 0.60 15.69
CA ILE A 51 -5.15 0.78 15.04
C ILE A 51 -5.15 1.90 13.99
N GLY A 52 -3.99 2.48 13.68
CA GLY A 52 -3.82 3.42 12.57
C GLY A 52 -4.45 4.78 12.80
N GLN A 53 -4.83 5.10 14.04
CA GLN A 53 -5.64 6.27 14.34
C GLN A 53 -5.17 7.02 15.59
N PHE A 54 -5.00 8.34 15.44
CA PHE A 54 -4.93 9.23 16.59
C PHE A 54 -6.30 9.31 17.29
N PRO A 55 -6.36 9.37 18.64
CA PRO A 55 -7.61 9.48 19.41
C PRO A 55 -8.56 10.61 19.01
N TYR A 56 -8.08 11.59 18.24
CA TYR A 56 -8.82 12.77 17.78
C TYR A 56 -8.94 12.87 16.25
N GLY A 57 -8.43 11.89 15.50
CA GLY A 57 -8.51 11.88 14.04
C GLY A 57 -9.81 11.27 13.58
N ALA A 58 -10.73 12.05 13.02
CA ALA A 58 -12.02 11.52 12.56
C ALA A 58 -11.82 10.49 11.42
N PRO A 59 -12.44 9.30 11.46
CA PRO A 59 -12.33 8.25 10.44
C PRO A 59 -13.21 8.54 9.21
N THR A 60 -13.62 9.79 9.01
CA THR A 60 -14.68 10.16 8.08
C THR A 60 -14.25 10.14 6.61
N ALA A 61 -12.97 9.85 6.34
CA ALA A 61 -12.45 9.61 5.01
C ALA A 61 -12.28 8.10 4.77
N PRO A 62 -12.89 7.53 3.71
CA PRO A 62 -12.78 6.11 3.35
C PRO A 62 -11.35 5.57 3.20
N GLY A 63 -10.34 6.42 3.00
CA GLY A 63 -8.94 6.03 2.75
C GLY A 63 -8.05 5.82 3.98
N LYS A 64 -8.61 5.56 5.18
CA LYS A 64 -7.84 5.32 6.42
C LYS A 64 -8.05 3.95 7.07
N LEU A 65 -8.79 3.06 6.43
CA LEU A 65 -8.93 1.66 6.86
C LEU A 65 -7.94 0.81 6.07
N ASP A 66 -6.69 0.76 6.53
CA ASP A 66 -5.73 -0.16 5.95
C ASP A 66 -5.81 -1.57 6.56
N THR A 67 -5.22 -2.48 5.81
CA THR A 67 -5.31 -3.92 6.03
C THR A 67 -4.74 -4.34 7.37
N GLY A 68 -3.55 -3.85 7.75
CA GLY A 68 -2.89 -4.24 8.99
C GLY A 68 -3.49 -3.61 10.23
N HIS A 69 -3.90 -2.34 10.19
CA HIS A 69 -4.54 -1.71 11.34
C HIS A 69 -5.90 -2.31 11.65
N LEU A 70 -6.63 -2.85 10.66
CA LEU A 70 -7.89 -3.55 10.93
C LEU A 70 -7.66 -4.86 11.69
N VAL A 71 -6.69 -5.67 11.31
CA VAL A 71 -6.36 -6.92 12.04
C VAL A 71 -5.75 -6.61 13.40
N GLY A 72 -4.86 -5.62 13.49
CA GLY A 72 -4.33 -5.10 14.75
C GLY A 72 -5.46 -4.65 15.68
N TYR A 73 -6.42 -3.88 15.19
CA TYR A 73 -7.62 -3.48 15.92
C TYR A 73 -8.45 -4.66 16.43
N LEU A 74 -8.67 -5.70 15.62
CA LEU A 74 -9.38 -6.90 16.07
C LEU A 74 -8.60 -7.63 17.17
N ASN A 75 -7.28 -7.73 17.04
CA ASN A 75 -6.41 -8.30 18.07
C ASN A 75 -6.51 -7.52 19.38
N VAL A 76 -6.52 -6.17 19.32
CA VAL A 76 -6.72 -5.30 20.50
C VAL A 76 -8.05 -5.57 21.19
N ILE A 77 -9.16 -5.47 20.47
CA ILE A 77 -10.47 -5.57 21.09
C ILE A 77 -10.72 -6.99 21.62
N THR A 78 -10.28 -8.01 20.89
CA THR A 78 -10.44 -9.39 21.35
C THR A 78 -9.58 -9.68 22.58
N ALA A 79 -8.36 -9.14 22.65
CA ALA A 79 -7.52 -9.23 23.83
C ALA A 79 -8.14 -8.51 25.03
N LEU A 80 -8.69 -7.30 24.82
CA LEU A 80 -9.39 -6.55 25.86
C LEU A 80 -10.56 -7.33 26.45
N ILE A 81 -11.40 -7.96 25.63
CA ILE A 81 -12.55 -8.76 26.10
C ILE A 81 -12.07 -10.02 26.83
N ARG A 82 -11.04 -10.69 26.30
CA ARG A 82 -10.50 -11.94 26.86
C ARG A 82 -9.83 -11.71 28.21
N SER A 83 -8.91 -10.75 28.24
CA SER A 83 -7.92 -10.56 29.29
C SER A 83 -8.20 -9.35 30.18
N GLY A 84 -9.13 -8.47 29.81
CA GLY A 84 -9.39 -7.26 30.56
C GLY A 84 -8.33 -6.18 30.35
N VAL A 85 -8.34 -5.17 31.23
CA VAL A 85 -7.24 -4.21 31.38
C VAL A 85 -6.21 -4.85 32.32
N SER A 86 -5.03 -5.17 31.80
CA SER A 86 -4.06 -6.04 32.50
C SER A 86 -3.28 -5.31 33.59
N ASN A 87 -2.73 -6.07 34.53
CA ASN A 87 -1.85 -5.57 35.59
C ASN A 87 -0.36 -5.46 35.19
N ARG A 88 -0.01 -5.80 33.94
CA ARG A 88 1.36 -5.82 33.40
C ARG A 88 1.44 -4.92 32.18
N CYS A 89 1.89 -3.70 32.42
CA CYS A 89 2.01 -2.65 31.41
C CYS A 89 3.18 -2.91 30.42
N ASP A 90 3.84 -4.08 30.48
CA ASP A 90 5.09 -4.43 29.79
C ASP A 90 5.05 -5.73 28.95
N SER A 91 3.92 -6.45 28.86
CA SER A 91 3.88 -7.68 28.06
C SER A 91 3.82 -7.37 26.57
N GLU A 92 4.92 -7.63 25.86
CA GLU A 92 5.11 -7.50 24.40
C GLU A 92 4.11 -8.30 23.54
N THR A 93 3.17 -9.04 24.13
CA THR A 93 2.20 -9.91 23.44
C THR A 93 0.73 -9.50 23.59
N ASP A 94 0.43 -8.46 24.38
CA ASP A 94 -0.93 -7.94 24.54
C ASP A 94 -0.89 -6.42 24.33
N VAL A 95 -1.77 -5.89 23.47
CA VAL A 95 -1.72 -4.49 23.08
C VAL A 95 -2.00 -3.60 24.30
N GLY A 96 -0.99 -2.81 24.68
CA GLY A 96 -0.85 -2.20 26.01
C GLY A 96 -1.86 -1.10 26.34
N LEU A 97 -2.57 -1.32 27.44
CA LEU A 97 -3.19 -0.27 28.26
C LEU A 97 -2.20 0.11 29.36
N SER A 98 -1.20 0.94 29.05
CA SER A 98 -0.21 1.39 30.03
C SER A 98 -0.63 2.71 30.68
N ALA A 99 -1.00 2.68 31.96
CA ALA A 99 -1.05 3.90 32.77
C ALA A 99 0.38 4.40 33.06
N LYS A 100 0.89 5.36 32.29
CA LYS A 100 2.20 5.97 32.59
C LYS A 100 2.16 6.67 33.96
N ARG A 101 3.24 6.46 34.72
CA ARG A 101 3.57 6.96 36.06
C ARG A 101 3.10 8.40 36.30
N GLY A 102 2.00 8.56 37.05
CA GLY A 102 1.82 9.76 37.85
C GLY A 102 2.89 9.78 38.95
N PHE A 103 3.69 10.85 39.01
CA PHE A 103 4.63 11.10 40.10
C PHE A 103 3.85 11.27 41.42
N ALA A 104 3.57 10.16 42.11
CA ALA A 104 3.10 10.17 43.49
C ALA A 104 4.27 9.83 44.41
N TRP A 105 4.95 10.86 44.92
CA TRP A 105 5.91 10.73 46.02
C TRP A 105 5.16 10.38 47.31
N ARG A 106 4.77 9.12 47.47
CA ARG A 106 4.27 8.59 48.74
C ARG A 106 4.83 7.19 48.96
N TYR A 107 5.76 7.11 49.90
CA TYR A 107 6.23 5.88 50.57
C TYR A 107 7.05 4.87 49.75
N GLY A 108 8.13 5.31 49.10
CA GLY A 108 9.37 4.51 49.00
C GLY A 108 9.35 3.17 48.24
N THR A 109 8.25 2.77 47.61
CA THR A 109 8.15 1.59 46.75
C THR A 109 7.39 1.94 45.47
N THR A 110 8.03 1.86 44.31
CA THR A 110 7.36 1.90 43.01
C THR A 110 6.63 0.57 42.80
N SER A 111 5.35 0.52 43.18
CA SER A 111 4.46 -0.54 42.71
C SER A 111 3.81 -0.06 41.43
N GLU A 112 3.92 -0.84 40.36
CA GLU A 112 3.12 -0.63 39.14
C GLU A 112 1.65 -0.94 39.48
N LEU A 113 0.85 0.11 39.60
CA LEU A 113 -0.60 0.02 39.67
C LEU A 113 -1.13 0.22 38.25
N CYS A 114 -1.21 -0.87 37.48
CA CYS A 114 -1.93 -0.86 36.21
C CYS A 114 -3.45 -0.99 36.53
N PRO A 115 -4.33 -0.19 35.90
CA PRO A 115 -5.78 -0.27 36.13
C PRO A 115 -6.29 -1.69 35.87
N GLN A 116 -7.19 -2.17 36.73
CA GLN A 116 -7.77 -3.50 36.59
C GLN A 116 -9.20 -3.36 36.09
N GLY A 117 -9.51 -4.09 35.03
CA GLY A 117 -10.86 -4.16 34.49
C GLY A 117 -11.12 -5.54 33.96
N GLU A 118 -12.12 -6.22 34.51
CA GLU A 118 -12.54 -7.55 34.05
C GLU A 118 -14.00 -7.52 33.61
N LEU A 119 -14.44 -8.57 32.94
CA LEU A 119 -15.83 -8.75 32.57
C LEU A 119 -16.67 -9.00 33.85
N THR A 120 -17.38 -7.98 34.32
CA THR A 120 -18.33 -8.04 35.44
C THR A 120 -19.77 -8.19 34.98
N PHE A 121 -20.01 -8.14 33.67
CA PHE A 121 -21.34 -8.33 33.10
C PHE A 121 -21.88 -9.71 33.44
N THR A 122 -22.99 -9.72 34.16
CA THR A 122 -23.76 -10.92 34.50
C THR A 122 -25.14 -10.77 33.89
N SER A 123 -25.41 -11.48 32.79
CA SER A 123 -26.76 -11.58 32.24
C SER A 123 -27.49 -12.74 32.89
N GLY A 124 -28.67 -12.48 33.46
CA GLY A 124 -29.64 -13.54 33.72
C GLY A 124 -30.37 -13.90 32.44
N GLY A 125 -30.57 -15.20 32.18
CA GLY A 125 -31.36 -15.67 31.05
C GLY A 125 -30.74 -16.83 30.28
N ASN A 126 -31.46 -17.32 29.27
CA ASN A 126 -30.91 -18.27 28.30
C ASN A 126 -30.04 -17.55 27.25
N ALA A 127 -29.30 -18.32 26.47
CA ALA A 127 -28.33 -17.78 25.52
C ALA A 127 -28.90 -16.72 24.56
N THR A 128 -30.12 -16.91 24.06
CA THR A 128 -30.80 -15.94 23.17
C THR A 128 -31.09 -14.62 23.85
N GLU A 129 -31.47 -14.64 25.13
CA GLU A 129 -31.70 -13.44 25.94
C GLU A 129 -30.38 -12.68 26.17
N VAL A 130 -29.30 -13.40 26.48
CA VAL A 130 -27.96 -12.82 26.65
C VAL A 130 -27.47 -12.17 25.36
N VAL A 131 -27.54 -12.87 24.23
CA VAL A 131 -27.17 -12.34 22.91
C VAL A 131 -28.03 -11.14 22.55
N GLY A 132 -29.34 -11.16 22.87
CA GLY A 132 -30.23 -10.03 22.68
C GLY A 132 -29.82 -8.79 23.48
N GLN A 133 -29.42 -8.94 24.74
CA GLN A 133 -28.93 -7.84 25.57
C GLN A 133 -27.62 -7.27 25.03
N LEU A 134 -26.67 -8.14 24.65
CA LEU A 134 -25.39 -7.71 24.07
C LEU A 134 -25.59 -6.98 22.74
N ASN A 135 -26.53 -7.43 21.90
CA ASN A 135 -26.90 -6.75 20.66
C ASN A 135 -27.33 -5.30 20.93
N VAL A 136 -28.23 -5.08 21.89
CA VAL A 136 -28.66 -3.73 22.27
C VAL A 136 -27.48 -2.89 22.78
N LEU A 137 -26.64 -3.47 23.62
CA LEU A 137 -25.55 -2.75 24.28
C LEU A 137 -24.41 -2.32 23.32
N LEU A 138 -24.07 -3.19 22.36
CA LEU A 138 -22.90 -3.00 21.50
C LEU A 138 -23.23 -2.38 20.14
N THR A 139 -24.39 -2.69 19.57
CA THR A 139 -24.78 -2.24 18.23
C THR A 139 -26.04 -1.37 18.21
N GLY A 140 -26.74 -1.24 19.34
CA GLY A 140 -28.05 -0.58 19.39
C GLY A 140 -29.19 -1.48 18.91
N GLY A 141 -28.98 -2.80 18.87
CA GLY A 141 -29.98 -3.77 18.40
C GLY A 141 -29.93 -4.04 16.89
N ARG A 142 -28.86 -3.60 16.21
CA ARG A 142 -28.75 -3.60 14.75
C ARG A 142 -28.20 -4.89 14.13
N LEU A 143 -27.79 -5.88 14.92
CA LEU A 143 -27.31 -7.15 14.34
C LEU A 143 -28.37 -7.74 13.41
N SER A 144 -27.94 -8.06 12.19
CA SER A 144 -28.76 -8.84 11.25
C SER A 144 -29.07 -10.24 11.80
N ASP A 145 -30.08 -10.90 11.25
CA ASP A 145 -30.42 -12.27 11.66
C ASP A 145 -29.24 -13.24 11.46
N ALA A 146 -28.47 -13.05 10.39
CA ALA A 146 -27.27 -13.84 10.10
C ALA A 146 -26.16 -13.61 11.15
N SER A 147 -25.83 -12.35 11.44
CA SER A 147 -24.84 -12.00 12.47
C SER A 147 -25.29 -12.49 13.85
N LYS A 148 -26.57 -12.34 14.19
CA LYS A 148 -27.14 -12.79 15.46
C LYS A 148 -27.08 -14.31 15.61
N ALA A 149 -27.39 -15.06 14.56
CA ALA A 149 -27.25 -16.52 14.55
C ALA A 149 -25.78 -16.94 14.73
N SER A 150 -24.84 -16.27 14.05
CA SER A 150 -23.42 -16.57 14.18
C SER A 150 -22.88 -16.26 15.58
N VAL A 151 -23.31 -15.15 16.20
CA VAL A 151 -22.98 -14.81 17.59
C VAL A 151 -23.54 -15.85 18.57
N GLN A 152 -24.77 -16.33 18.31
CA GLN A 152 -25.40 -17.39 19.10
C GLN A 152 -24.59 -18.70 19.02
N ASP A 153 -24.14 -19.10 17.83
CA ASP A 153 -23.31 -20.29 17.63
C ASP A 153 -21.98 -20.22 18.41
N VAL A 154 -21.31 -19.06 18.38
CA VAL A 154 -20.06 -18.83 19.11
C VAL A 154 -20.28 -18.84 20.63
N TYR A 155 -21.39 -18.27 21.10
CA TYR A 155 -21.80 -18.33 22.51
C TYR A 155 -21.97 -19.78 22.97
N ASP A 156 -22.70 -20.59 22.19
CA ASP A 156 -23.05 -21.97 22.55
C ASP A 156 -21.85 -22.93 22.46
N PHE A 157 -20.85 -22.63 21.63
CA PHE A 157 -19.64 -23.43 21.49
C PHE A 157 -18.64 -23.25 22.65
N SER A 158 -18.72 -22.12 23.35
CA SER A 158 -17.82 -21.77 24.45
C SER A 158 -18.12 -22.56 25.73
N ARG A 159 -17.14 -22.63 26.66
CA ARG A 159 -17.24 -23.48 27.85
C ARG A 159 -17.32 -22.68 29.15
N GLY A 160 -18.51 -22.16 29.44
CA GLY A 160 -18.86 -21.63 30.76
C GLY A 160 -19.52 -20.27 30.66
N PRO A 161 -20.36 -19.85 31.63
CA PRO A 161 -21.18 -18.65 31.49
C PRO A 161 -20.38 -17.38 31.14
N LEU A 162 -19.21 -17.20 31.76
CA LEU A 162 -18.35 -16.05 31.49
C LEU A 162 -17.69 -16.11 30.11
N ASP A 163 -17.15 -17.27 29.73
CA ASP A 163 -16.50 -17.46 28.44
C ASP A 163 -17.49 -17.35 27.28
N ASN A 164 -18.73 -17.82 27.46
CA ASN A 164 -19.79 -17.66 26.48
C ASN A 164 -20.12 -16.18 26.22
N ILE A 165 -20.19 -15.37 27.27
CA ILE A 165 -20.40 -13.92 27.15
C ILE A 165 -19.21 -13.27 26.44
N LYS A 166 -17.96 -13.60 26.83
CA LYS A 166 -16.75 -13.08 26.17
C LYS A 166 -16.74 -13.40 24.68
N ALA A 167 -17.05 -14.65 24.32
CA ALA A 167 -17.07 -15.09 22.94
C ALA A 167 -18.15 -14.37 22.12
N ALA A 168 -19.35 -14.16 22.70
CA ALA A 168 -20.38 -13.34 22.05
C ALA A 168 -19.98 -11.87 21.91
N GLN A 169 -19.34 -11.26 22.90
CA GLN A 169 -18.81 -9.89 22.79
C GLN A 169 -17.75 -9.76 21.69
N GLN A 170 -16.83 -10.73 21.60
CA GLN A 170 -15.80 -10.78 20.57
C GLN A 170 -16.41 -10.94 19.17
N ALA A 171 -17.37 -11.84 19.01
CA ALA A 171 -18.12 -12.03 17.78
C ALA A 171 -18.83 -10.73 17.35
N ILE A 172 -19.54 -10.07 18.27
CA ILE A 172 -20.20 -8.78 17.97
C ILE A 172 -19.15 -7.72 17.58
N ALA A 173 -18.00 -7.66 18.25
CA ALA A 173 -16.96 -6.69 17.92
C ALA A 173 -16.35 -6.88 16.50
N MET A 174 -16.40 -8.11 15.97
CA MET A 174 -15.99 -8.44 14.60
C MET A 174 -17.09 -8.19 13.56
N SER A 175 -18.33 -7.88 13.97
CA SER A 175 -19.44 -7.72 13.05
C SER A 175 -19.43 -6.37 12.32
N VAL A 176 -20.02 -6.32 11.12
CA VAL A 176 -20.14 -5.07 10.34
C VAL A 176 -20.98 -4.03 11.07
N GLU A 177 -22.01 -4.48 11.80
CA GLU A 177 -22.95 -3.63 12.52
C GLU A 177 -22.30 -2.98 13.74
N PHE A 178 -21.32 -3.62 14.39
CA PHE A 178 -20.57 -2.97 15.45
C PHE A 178 -19.63 -1.88 14.92
N ASN A 179 -19.06 -2.09 13.73
CA ASN A 179 -18.00 -1.27 13.18
C ASN A 179 -18.48 -0.10 12.32
N THR A 180 -19.73 -0.14 11.86
CA THR A 180 -20.36 0.89 11.00
C THR A 180 -21.65 1.42 11.63
N LEU A 181 -22.05 2.64 11.25
CA LEU A 181 -23.31 3.27 11.70
C LEU A 181 -24.43 3.16 10.65
N GLY A 182 -24.11 2.72 9.43
CA GLY A 182 -25.06 2.54 8.35
C GLY A 182 -26.06 1.40 8.59
N PRO A 183 -27.17 1.36 7.84
CA PRO A 183 -28.09 0.22 7.85
C PRO A 183 -27.39 -1.00 7.24
N ALA A 184 -27.45 -2.14 7.95
CA ALA A 184 -26.84 -3.40 7.52
C ALA A 184 -27.85 -4.29 6.77
N ASP A 185 -28.70 -3.67 5.96
CA ASP A 185 -29.71 -4.38 5.18
C ASP A 185 -29.05 -5.11 4.01
N VAL A 186 -29.26 -6.43 3.95
CA VAL A 186 -28.75 -7.30 2.88
C VAL A 186 -29.45 -6.95 1.57
N ALA A 187 -28.68 -6.78 0.50
CA ALA A 187 -29.23 -6.46 -0.82
C ALA A 187 -30.06 -7.62 -1.40
N GLU A 188 -31.15 -7.31 -2.12
CA GLU A 188 -32.11 -8.30 -2.67
C GLU A 188 -31.49 -9.34 -3.64
N ASN A 189 -30.29 -9.10 -4.17
CA ASN A 189 -29.55 -10.00 -5.06
C ASN A 189 -28.12 -10.26 -4.57
N ALA A 190 -27.95 -10.50 -3.27
CA ALA A 190 -26.63 -10.63 -2.67
C ALA A 190 -25.81 -11.80 -3.25
N ALA A 191 -24.67 -11.48 -3.87
CA ALA A 191 -23.65 -12.47 -4.18
C ALA A 191 -22.93 -12.85 -2.89
N THR A 192 -22.68 -14.15 -2.66
CA THR A 192 -21.95 -14.56 -1.45
C THR A 192 -20.47 -14.21 -1.60
N ALA A 193 -19.98 -13.29 -0.77
CA ALA A 193 -18.54 -13.09 -0.66
C ALA A 193 -17.93 -14.34 0.01
N SER A 194 -16.99 -14.98 -0.68
CA SER A 194 -16.30 -16.19 -0.21
C SER A 194 -14.83 -15.85 0.02
N LEU A 195 -14.21 -16.47 1.03
CA LEU A 195 -12.75 -16.54 1.08
C LEU A 195 -12.24 -17.08 -0.25
N TYR A 196 -11.11 -16.53 -0.72
CA TYR A 196 -10.46 -16.90 -1.97
C TYR A 196 -10.57 -18.41 -2.23
N LYS A 197 -11.24 -18.79 -3.33
CA LYS A 197 -11.27 -20.19 -3.76
C LYS A 197 -9.85 -20.53 -4.18
N LYS A 198 -9.18 -21.42 -3.44
CA LYS A 198 -7.89 -22.01 -3.82
C LYS A 198 -7.90 -22.26 -5.33
N SER A 199 -7.00 -21.60 -6.05
CA SER A 199 -6.83 -21.84 -7.49
C SER A 199 -6.67 -23.34 -7.70
N LYS A 200 -7.43 -23.89 -8.66
CA LYS A 200 -7.29 -25.30 -9.03
C LYS A 200 -5.86 -25.48 -9.53
N ARG A 201 -5.09 -26.29 -8.80
CA ARG A 201 -3.74 -26.70 -9.16
C ARG A 201 -3.73 -27.16 -10.62
N SER A 202 -3.11 -26.38 -11.51
CA SER A 202 -2.85 -26.83 -12.88
C SER A 202 -1.93 -28.04 -12.80
N SER A 203 -2.20 -29.08 -13.58
CA SER A 203 -1.32 -30.23 -13.72
C SER A 203 -0.12 -29.96 -14.63
N GLN A 204 0.05 -28.72 -15.11
CA GLN A 204 1.21 -28.31 -15.90
C GLN A 204 2.46 -28.19 -15.02
N LYS A 205 3.61 -28.45 -15.64
CA LYS A 205 4.92 -28.24 -15.03
C LYS A 205 5.12 -26.74 -14.82
N LEU A 206 5.48 -26.34 -13.60
CA LEU A 206 5.84 -24.96 -13.28
C LEU A 206 6.99 -24.49 -14.18
N GLN A 207 6.83 -23.30 -14.75
CA GLN A 207 7.82 -22.54 -15.48
C GLN A 207 8.77 -21.80 -14.52
N ALA A 208 9.87 -21.27 -15.06
CA ALA A 208 10.84 -20.51 -14.29
C ALA A 208 10.19 -19.26 -13.70
N TYR A 209 10.43 -18.98 -12.41
CA TYR A 209 9.88 -17.83 -11.69
C TYR A 209 10.40 -16.50 -12.25
N LYS A 210 9.58 -15.44 -12.19
CA LYS A 210 9.97 -14.04 -12.42
C LYS A 210 9.23 -13.10 -11.48
N ALA A 211 9.91 -12.05 -11.01
CA ALA A 211 9.33 -11.02 -10.16
C ALA A 211 9.58 -9.62 -10.73
N ALA A 212 8.53 -8.79 -10.73
CA ALA A 212 8.63 -7.36 -11.03
C ALA A 212 8.24 -6.55 -9.80
N ILE A 213 9.12 -5.63 -9.38
CA ILE A 213 8.92 -4.74 -8.24
C ILE A 213 8.74 -3.32 -8.79
N PHE A 214 7.63 -2.67 -8.46
CA PHE A 214 7.35 -1.28 -8.79
C PHE A 214 7.59 -0.41 -7.56
N LEU A 215 8.61 0.44 -7.60
CA LEU A 215 9.00 1.35 -6.53
C LEU A 215 8.40 2.73 -6.77
N LEU A 216 7.31 3.04 -6.06
CA LEU A 216 6.69 4.36 -6.12
C LEU A 216 7.45 5.37 -5.26
N MET A 217 8.00 6.39 -5.89
CA MET A 217 8.52 7.61 -5.27
C MET A 217 7.36 8.61 -5.09
N GLU A 218 6.55 8.42 -4.05
CA GLU A 218 5.29 9.14 -3.83
C GLU A 218 5.53 10.60 -3.43
N GLY A 219 4.85 11.53 -4.12
CA GLY A 219 4.93 12.97 -3.93
C GLY A 219 5.34 13.75 -5.19
N GLY A 220 5.55 13.07 -6.31
CA GLY A 220 6.03 13.70 -7.53
C GLY A 220 7.53 13.93 -7.49
N ALA A 221 8.33 12.91 -7.75
CA ALA A 221 9.78 12.97 -7.60
C ALA A 221 10.47 13.95 -8.56
N ASP A 222 11.41 14.75 -8.03
CA ASP A 222 12.25 15.65 -8.81
C ASP A 222 13.43 14.91 -9.44
N THR A 223 13.13 14.10 -10.44
CA THR A 223 14.10 13.20 -11.06
C THR A 223 14.95 13.85 -12.16
N PHE A 224 14.75 15.14 -12.42
CA PHE A 224 15.72 15.95 -13.16
C PHE A 224 16.97 16.26 -12.34
N ASN A 225 16.91 16.12 -11.01
CA ASN A 225 18.08 16.13 -10.13
C ASN A 225 18.66 14.72 -9.88
N MET A 226 18.00 13.66 -10.37
CA MET A 226 18.49 12.28 -10.27
C MET A 226 19.55 11.98 -11.34
N ILE A 227 19.28 12.39 -12.59
CA ILE A 227 20.22 12.31 -13.72
C ILE A 227 20.35 13.69 -14.37
N VAL A 228 21.58 14.17 -14.49
CA VAL A 228 21.89 15.54 -14.92
C VAL A 228 22.87 15.50 -16.08
N PRO A 229 22.60 16.16 -17.22
CA PRO A 229 23.54 16.22 -18.34
C PRO A 229 24.84 16.92 -17.92
N GLN A 230 25.98 16.46 -18.43
CA GLN A 230 27.32 16.98 -18.06
C GLN A 230 28.08 17.62 -19.22
N ASP A 231 27.53 17.63 -20.43
CA ASP A 231 28.10 18.46 -21.49
C ASP A 231 27.85 19.95 -21.21
N VAL A 232 28.70 20.81 -21.77
CA VAL A 232 28.68 22.25 -21.45
C VAL A 232 27.35 22.92 -21.83
N ALA A 233 26.75 22.56 -22.96
CA ALA A 233 25.57 23.26 -23.47
C ALA A 233 24.33 22.92 -22.64
N LEU A 234 23.99 21.65 -22.54
CA LEU A 234 22.76 21.23 -21.87
C LEU A 234 22.86 21.37 -20.34
N TYR A 235 24.05 21.21 -19.75
CA TYR A 235 24.26 21.54 -18.32
C TYR A 235 24.07 23.03 -18.03
N THR A 236 24.43 23.92 -18.96
CA THR A 236 24.21 25.36 -18.80
C THR A 236 22.72 25.68 -18.80
N GLU A 237 21.95 25.06 -19.71
CA GLU A 237 20.49 25.20 -19.73
C GLU A 237 19.85 24.64 -18.45
N TYR A 238 20.28 23.44 -18.02
CA TYR A 238 19.87 22.84 -16.75
C TYR A 238 20.11 23.80 -15.59
N SER A 239 21.33 24.31 -15.45
CA SER A 239 21.68 25.23 -14.36
C SER A 239 20.85 26.51 -14.39
N LEU A 240 20.57 27.02 -15.60
CA LEU A 240 19.75 28.22 -15.80
C LEU A 240 18.30 28.01 -15.37
N VAL A 241 17.67 26.89 -15.76
CA VAL A 241 16.25 26.64 -15.43
C VAL A 241 16.07 26.21 -13.98
N ARG A 242 16.98 25.40 -13.45
CA ARG A 242 16.89 24.86 -12.08
C ARG A 242 17.23 25.89 -11.01
N GLN A 243 18.03 26.90 -11.34
CA GLN A 243 18.41 27.98 -10.43
C GLN A 243 19.04 27.44 -9.13
N ASP A 244 18.48 27.79 -7.97
CA ASP A 244 18.88 27.31 -6.65
C ASP A 244 18.71 25.79 -6.47
N LEU A 245 17.91 25.11 -7.30
CA LEU A 245 17.78 23.65 -7.29
C LEU A 245 18.86 22.92 -8.10
N ALA A 246 19.67 23.62 -8.89
CA ALA A 246 20.70 23.02 -9.73
C ALA A 246 21.74 22.26 -8.90
N LYS A 247 22.06 21.03 -9.30
CA LYS A 247 23.17 20.25 -8.74
C LYS A 247 24.48 20.65 -9.42
N GLN A 248 25.53 20.84 -8.63
CA GLN A 248 26.87 21.07 -9.15
C GLN A 248 27.47 19.75 -9.64
N THR A 249 28.33 19.78 -10.65
CA THR A 249 29.06 18.59 -11.14
C THR A 249 29.78 17.82 -10.01
N SER A 250 30.27 18.49 -8.97
CA SER A 250 30.91 17.85 -7.81
C SER A 250 29.96 17.03 -6.93
N GLU A 251 28.65 17.23 -7.07
CA GLU A 251 27.58 16.52 -6.35
C GLU A 251 27.01 15.36 -7.20
N LEU A 252 27.70 14.98 -8.29
CA LEU A 252 27.22 14.02 -9.26
C LEU A 252 28.29 12.96 -9.58
N LEU A 253 27.83 11.72 -9.76
CA LEU A 253 28.63 10.56 -10.14
C LEU A 253 28.56 10.40 -11.66
N ALA A 254 29.70 10.54 -12.35
CA ALA A 254 29.73 10.51 -13.80
C ALA A 254 29.33 9.14 -14.38
N ILE A 255 28.49 9.17 -15.41
CA ILE A 255 28.11 8.03 -16.26
C ILE A 255 28.18 8.44 -17.74
N ASN A 256 28.39 7.45 -18.61
CA ASN A 256 28.35 7.64 -20.06
C ASN A 256 27.24 6.80 -20.67
N THR A 257 26.60 7.33 -21.71
CA THR A 257 25.56 6.63 -22.47
C THR A 257 25.73 6.87 -23.97
N THR A 258 25.10 6.01 -24.76
CA THR A 258 24.89 6.21 -26.19
C THR A 258 23.43 6.53 -26.49
N GLY A 259 23.11 6.97 -27.70
CA GLY A 259 21.72 7.18 -28.15
C GLY A 259 21.05 8.47 -27.67
N GLN A 260 21.72 9.24 -26.80
CA GLN A 260 21.26 10.56 -26.35
C GLN A 260 21.92 11.68 -27.18
N THR A 261 21.33 12.88 -27.14
CA THR A 261 21.92 14.10 -27.75
C THR A 261 23.30 14.42 -27.17
N VAL A 262 23.55 14.01 -25.93
CA VAL A 262 24.79 14.22 -25.19
C VAL A 262 25.24 12.90 -24.59
N THR A 263 26.55 12.63 -24.53
CA THR A 263 27.06 11.31 -24.13
C THR A 263 27.40 11.20 -22.65
N SER A 264 27.50 12.33 -21.94
CA SER A 264 27.94 12.40 -20.55
C SER A 264 26.81 12.89 -19.65
N PHE A 265 26.51 12.13 -18.61
CA PHE A 265 25.55 12.48 -17.57
C PHE A 265 26.19 12.28 -16.19
N GLY A 266 25.53 12.80 -15.17
CA GLY A 266 25.87 12.62 -13.77
C GLY A 266 24.66 12.10 -13.02
N VAL A 267 24.84 11.03 -12.25
CA VAL A 267 23.85 10.48 -11.32
C VAL A 267 23.99 11.21 -9.99
N HIS A 268 22.89 11.47 -9.29
CA HIS A 268 22.91 12.06 -7.95
C HIS A 268 23.87 11.32 -7.00
N SER A 269 24.68 12.04 -6.20
CA SER A 269 25.73 11.43 -5.35
C SER A 269 25.24 10.43 -4.30
N SER A 270 23.98 10.55 -3.87
CA SER A 270 23.35 9.61 -2.92
C SER A 270 22.93 8.27 -3.56
N LEU A 271 23.16 8.08 -4.86
CA LEU A 271 22.78 6.88 -5.62
C LEU A 271 24.03 6.11 -6.11
N ASP A 272 25.00 5.91 -5.21
CA ASP A 272 26.30 5.30 -5.56
C ASP A 272 26.15 3.82 -5.92
N TYR A 273 25.32 3.07 -5.19
CA TYR A 273 25.04 1.67 -5.49
C TYR A 273 24.29 1.52 -6.81
N LEU A 274 23.27 2.35 -7.07
CA LEU A 274 22.57 2.38 -8.37
C LEU A 274 23.54 2.69 -9.52
N LYS A 275 24.48 3.62 -9.32
CA LYS A 275 25.53 3.91 -10.31
C LYS A 275 26.45 2.69 -10.51
N SER A 276 26.80 1.95 -9.45
CA SER A 276 27.59 0.73 -9.58
C SER A 276 26.87 -0.35 -10.40
N LEU A 277 25.55 -0.48 -10.23
CA LEU A 277 24.70 -1.37 -11.03
C LEU A 277 24.65 -0.94 -12.49
N TYR A 278 24.61 0.37 -12.75
CA TYR A 278 24.68 0.91 -14.10
C TYR A 278 26.00 0.53 -14.79
N ASP A 279 27.13 0.69 -14.10
CA ASP A 279 28.46 0.38 -14.64
C ASP A 279 28.63 -1.08 -15.02
N ILE A 280 28.04 -2.00 -14.26
CA ILE A 280 28.08 -3.44 -14.54
C ILE A 280 26.96 -3.90 -15.50
N GLY A 281 26.18 -2.96 -16.05
CA GLY A 281 25.13 -3.24 -17.01
C GLY A 281 23.86 -3.87 -16.43
N GLN A 282 23.61 -3.72 -15.12
CA GLN A 282 22.42 -4.23 -14.43
C GLN A 282 21.42 -3.14 -14.03
N ALA A 283 21.69 -1.88 -14.39
CA ALA A 283 20.74 -0.79 -14.29
C ALA A 283 20.74 0.07 -15.56
N ALA A 284 19.57 0.61 -15.90
CA ALA A 284 19.37 1.61 -16.94
C ALA A 284 18.50 2.76 -16.40
N PHE A 285 18.62 3.93 -17.01
CA PHE A 285 17.67 5.03 -16.79
C PHE A 285 16.64 5.07 -17.91
N VAL A 286 15.45 5.57 -17.60
CA VAL A 286 14.33 5.78 -18.54
C VAL A 286 13.99 7.26 -18.50
N ALA A 287 14.28 7.98 -19.58
CA ALA A 287 14.13 9.42 -19.63
C ALA A 287 12.74 9.88 -20.09
N ASN A 288 12.36 11.08 -19.66
CA ASN A 288 11.23 11.86 -20.18
C ASN A 288 9.90 11.09 -20.28
N ILE A 289 9.57 10.36 -19.21
CA ILE A 289 8.42 9.47 -19.12
C ILE A 289 7.35 10.03 -18.17
N GLY A 290 6.09 9.70 -18.43
CA GLY A 290 4.98 10.03 -17.55
C GLY A 290 3.64 9.55 -18.10
N SER A 291 2.55 9.85 -17.38
CA SER A 291 1.20 9.44 -17.78
C SER A 291 0.75 10.21 -19.02
N LEU A 292 0.46 9.51 -20.12
CA LEU A 292 -0.04 10.07 -21.38
C LEU A 292 -1.23 9.24 -21.88
N VAL A 293 -2.17 9.90 -22.56
CA VAL A 293 -3.23 9.21 -23.32
C VAL A 293 -2.76 8.94 -24.75
N ALA A 294 -2.07 9.92 -25.34
CA ALA A 294 -1.49 9.87 -26.67
C ALA A 294 -0.31 10.87 -26.73
N PRO A 295 0.58 10.79 -27.75
CA PRO A 295 1.63 11.78 -27.96
C PRO A 295 1.07 13.20 -27.97
N THR A 296 1.66 14.10 -27.18
CA THR A 296 1.15 15.46 -26.94
C THR A 296 2.28 16.49 -27.05
N THR A 297 1.99 17.65 -27.64
CA THR A 297 2.87 18.82 -27.71
C THR A 297 2.20 20.03 -27.04
N TYR A 298 2.97 21.08 -26.76
CA TYR A 298 2.45 22.36 -26.28
C TYR A 298 1.39 22.91 -27.24
N ALA A 299 1.61 22.83 -28.56
CA ALA A 299 0.68 23.33 -29.55
C ALA A 299 -0.69 22.65 -29.41
N SER A 300 -0.73 21.31 -29.45
CA SER A 300 -1.97 20.53 -29.30
C SER A 300 -2.62 20.68 -27.92
N PHE A 301 -1.82 20.92 -26.88
CA PHE A 301 -2.34 21.17 -25.54
C PHE A 301 -3.01 22.55 -25.47
N SER A 302 -2.34 23.57 -26.00
CA SER A 302 -2.77 24.97 -25.93
C SER A 302 -4.01 25.28 -26.76
N ASP A 303 -4.19 24.60 -27.90
CA ASP A 303 -5.37 24.75 -28.76
C ASP A 303 -6.53 23.82 -28.36
N GLY A 304 -6.34 22.96 -27.35
CA GLY A 304 -7.36 22.08 -26.79
C GLY A 304 -7.66 20.83 -27.61
N THR A 305 -6.80 20.49 -28.59
CA THR A 305 -6.97 19.28 -29.42
C THR A 305 -6.35 18.02 -28.79
N ALA A 306 -5.42 18.16 -27.85
CA ALA A 306 -4.78 17.05 -27.17
C ALA A 306 -5.75 16.28 -26.25
N HIS A 307 -5.73 14.94 -26.35
CA HIS A 307 -6.33 14.06 -25.36
C HIS A 307 -5.35 13.89 -24.20
N THR A 308 -5.72 14.36 -23.01
CA THR A 308 -4.84 14.38 -21.83
C THR A 308 -5.50 13.75 -20.63
N CYS A 309 -4.69 13.44 -19.61
CA CYS A 309 -5.20 12.94 -18.35
C CYS A 309 -6.12 13.96 -17.66
N ALA A 310 -7.22 13.47 -17.08
CA ALA A 310 -8.06 14.26 -16.20
C ALA A 310 -7.31 14.56 -14.89
N GLY A 311 -7.36 15.82 -14.45
CA GLY A 311 -6.76 16.23 -13.17
C GLY A 311 -5.24 16.22 -13.16
N LEU A 312 -4.58 16.55 -14.28
CA LEU A 312 -3.14 16.83 -14.32
C LEU A 312 -2.73 17.73 -13.14
N PHE A 313 -1.55 17.45 -12.60
CA PHE A 313 -0.95 18.12 -11.43
C PHE A 313 -1.65 17.86 -10.09
N SER A 314 -2.60 16.92 -10.00
CA SER A 314 -3.17 16.47 -8.73
C SER A 314 -2.60 15.12 -8.32
N HIS A 315 -2.07 14.98 -7.09
CA HIS A 315 -1.59 13.69 -6.56
C HIS A 315 -2.63 12.59 -6.76
N GLY A 316 -3.84 12.75 -6.22
CA GLY A 316 -4.85 11.69 -6.30
C GLY A 316 -5.19 11.28 -7.74
N ALA A 317 -5.27 12.22 -8.67
CA ALA A 317 -5.59 11.91 -10.07
C ALA A 317 -4.42 11.27 -10.82
N GLN A 318 -3.21 11.78 -10.65
CA GLN A 318 -2.04 11.27 -11.34
C GLN A 318 -1.49 9.97 -10.72
N THR A 319 -1.67 9.78 -9.41
CA THR A 319 -1.46 8.48 -8.77
C THR A 319 -2.42 7.47 -9.37
N ARG A 320 -3.71 7.79 -9.53
CA ARG A 320 -4.63 6.89 -10.26
C ARG A 320 -4.16 6.65 -11.70
N ALA A 321 -3.77 7.69 -12.43
CA ALA A 321 -3.28 7.58 -13.80
C ALA A 321 -2.10 6.60 -13.93
N LEU A 322 -1.09 6.70 -13.06
CA LEU A 322 0.04 5.77 -13.01
C LEU A 322 -0.45 4.34 -12.74
N ARG A 323 -1.36 4.18 -11.77
CA ARG A 323 -1.81 2.86 -11.31
C ARG A 323 -2.66 2.13 -12.36
N THR A 324 -3.52 2.87 -13.06
CA THR A 324 -4.50 2.31 -13.99
C THR A 324 -4.00 2.34 -15.43
N LEU A 325 -3.03 3.21 -15.75
CA LEU A 325 -2.64 3.57 -17.12
C LEU A 325 -3.85 3.95 -17.99
N SER A 326 -4.85 4.53 -17.34
CA SER A 326 -6.11 4.98 -17.90
C SER A 326 -6.50 6.25 -17.14
N CYS A 327 -6.20 7.40 -17.73
CA CYS A 327 -6.26 8.69 -17.06
C CYS A 327 -7.24 9.68 -17.71
N GLN A 328 -7.77 9.35 -18.88
CA GLN A 328 -8.68 10.17 -19.68
C GLN A 328 -10.08 10.33 -19.06
N VAL A 329 -10.45 9.49 -18.08
CA VAL A 329 -11.74 9.55 -17.39
C VAL A 329 -11.60 9.84 -15.90
N SER A 330 -12.43 10.76 -15.41
CA SER A 330 -12.58 11.07 -13.98
C SER A 330 -13.42 9.98 -13.29
N GLY A 331 -12.92 8.74 -13.25
CA GLY A 331 -13.61 7.59 -12.67
C GLY A 331 -12.75 6.86 -11.63
N ASN A 332 -13.40 6.02 -10.82
CA ASN A 332 -12.72 4.99 -10.04
C ASN A 332 -12.65 3.74 -10.92
N ASP A 333 -11.60 3.64 -11.74
CA ASP A 333 -11.31 2.38 -12.44
C ASP A 333 -11.11 1.29 -11.38
N THR A 334 -11.85 0.19 -11.53
CA THR A 334 -11.87 -0.89 -10.52
C THR A 334 -10.67 -1.84 -10.63
N SER A 335 -9.81 -1.67 -11.64
CA SER A 335 -8.63 -2.52 -11.87
C SER A 335 -7.42 -1.70 -12.29
N GLY A 336 -6.25 -2.06 -11.77
CA GLY A 336 -4.97 -1.46 -12.12
C GLY A 336 -4.23 -2.23 -13.22
N ALA A 337 -3.23 -1.59 -13.81
CA ALA A 337 -2.43 -2.20 -14.89
C ALA A 337 -1.74 -3.50 -14.42
N GLY A 338 -1.24 -3.51 -13.18
CA GLY A 338 -0.66 -4.69 -12.55
C GLY A 338 -1.62 -5.85 -12.38
N GLY A 339 -2.80 -5.56 -11.85
CA GLY A 339 -3.87 -6.54 -11.69
C GLY A 339 -4.34 -7.13 -13.02
N ARG A 340 -4.53 -6.28 -14.04
CA ARG A 340 -4.87 -6.74 -15.40
C ARG A 340 -3.76 -7.59 -16.00
N LEU A 341 -2.49 -7.20 -15.83
CA LEU A 341 -1.35 -8.00 -16.28
C LEU A 341 -1.36 -9.38 -15.61
N ALA A 342 -1.56 -9.43 -14.30
CA ALA A 342 -1.56 -10.69 -13.56
C ALA A 342 -2.74 -11.60 -13.96
N ASP A 343 -3.91 -11.03 -14.24
CA ASP A 343 -5.09 -11.75 -14.76
C ASP A 343 -4.84 -12.35 -16.14
N VAL A 344 -4.24 -11.58 -17.04
CA VAL A 344 -3.95 -12.05 -18.39
C VAL A 344 -2.87 -13.14 -18.35
N LEU A 345 -1.83 -12.98 -17.52
CA LEU A 345 -0.81 -14.02 -17.33
C LEU A 345 -1.41 -15.33 -16.75
N ALA A 346 -2.37 -15.22 -15.83
CA ALA A 346 -3.05 -16.38 -15.24
C ALA A 346 -4.00 -17.10 -16.21
N LYS A 347 -4.61 -16.38 -17.14
CA LYS A 347 -5.58 -16.94 -18.12
C LYS A 347 -4.98 -17.26 -19.48
N GLY A 348 -3.81 -16.70 -19.80
CA GLY A 348 -3.15 -16.84 -21.08
C GLY A 348 -2.71 -18.29 -21.37
N ALA A 349 -2.11 -18.51 -22.53
CA ALA A 349 -1.74 -19.86 -23.00
C ALA A 349 -0.83 -20.63 -22.01
N SER A 350 0.02 -19.90 -21.28
CA SER A 350 0.90 -20.46 -20.25
C SER A 350 0.22 -20.71 -18.89
N ALA A 351 -0.94 -20.07 -18.65
CA ALA A 351 -1.72 -20.15 -17.41
C ALA A 351 -0.86 -20.05 -16.14
N PHE A 352 -0.06 -18.99 -16.04
CA PHE A 352 0.91 -18.83 -14.96
C PHE A 352 0.24 -18.74 -13.59
N SER A 353 0.86 -19.33 -12.58
CA SER A 353 0.58 -19.07 -11.17
C SER A 353 1.04 -17.66 -10.82
N THR A 354 0.10 -16.72 -10.78
CA THR A 354 0.38 -15.30 -10.56
C THR A 354 -0.22 -14.79 -9.26
N ALA A 355 0.44 -13.80 -8.66
CA ALA A 355 -0.10 -13.03 -7.55
C ALA A 355 0.46 -11.62 -7.53
N THR A 356 -0.31 -10.67 -7.00
CA THR A 356 0.14 -9.29 -6.79
C THR A 356 0.24 -9.00 -5.30
N PHE A 357 1.33 -8.36 -4.89
CA PHE A 357 1.59 -7.99 -3.50
C PHE A 357 1.81 -6.50 -3.39
N SER A 358 1.08 -5.84 -2.51
CA SER A 358 1.33 -4.44 -2.19
C SER A 358 1.91 -4.30 -0.80
N MET A 359 3.07 -3.67 -0.67
CA MET A 359 3.72 -3.42 0.61
C MET A 359 3.19 -2.17 1.35
N TYR A 360 2.20 -1.51 0.76
CA TYR A 360 1.48 -0.37 1.30
C TYR A 360 0.00 -0.45 0.89
N GLU A 361 -0.88 0.35 1.49
CA GLU A 361 -2.29 0.31 1.12
C GLU A 361 -2.50 0.87 -0.30
N LEU A 362 -2.96 0.01 -1.21
CA LEU A 362 -3.15 0.30 -2.62
C LEU A 362 -4.64 0.17 -3.00
N ASP A 363 -5.28 1.28 -3.33
CA ASP A 363 -6.67 1.29 -3.80
C ASP A 363 -6.84 0.93 -5.30
N GLY A 364 -5.85 0.31 -5.98
CA GLY A 364 -6.12 -0.11 -7.37
C GLY A 364 -5.01 -0.72 -8.25
N GLU A 365 -3.73 -0.37 -8.11
CA GLU A 365 -2.68 -0.76 -9.09
C GLU A 365 -2.52 -2.27 -9.28
N SER A 366 -2.53 -2.96 -8.15
CA SER A 366 -2.35 -4.40 -7.98
C SER A 366 -3.66 -5.19 -8.10
N VAL A 367 -4.81 -4.51 -8.21
CA VAL A 367 -6.13 -5.13 -8.14
C VAL A 367 -6.55 -5.59 -9.54
N GLY A 368 -6.65 -6.91 -9.71
CA GLY A 368 -7.27 -7.57 -10.86
C GLY A 368 -8.68 -8.05 -10.55
N VAL A 369 -9.31 -8.73 -11.51
CA VAL A 369 -10.63 -9.37 -11.36
C VAL A 369 -10.50 -10.78 -10.77
N ASP A 370 -9.50 -11.56 -11.19
CA ASP A 370 -9.44 -13.01 -10.91
C ASP A 370 -8.17 -13.44 -10.14
N THR A 371 -7.10 -12.67 -10.24
CA THR A 371 -5.82 -12.98 -9.61
C THR A 371 -5.84 -12.61 -8.13
N PRO A 372 -5.23 -13.42 -7.23
CA PRO A 372 -5.13 -13.02 -5.83
C PRO A 372 -4.28 -11.74 -5.71
N HIS A 373 -4.88 -10.73 -5.10
CA HIS A 373 -4.21 -9.54 -4.65
C HIS A 373 -4.04 -9.60 -3.14
N VAL A 374 -2.82 -9.41 -2.66
CA VAL A 374 -2.47 -9.44 -1.23
C VAL A 374 -1.84 -8.11 -0.83
N THR A 375 -2.48 -7.41 0.08
CA THR A 375 -1.90 -6.23 0.73
C THR A 375 -1.14 -6.66 1.99
N VAL A 376 0.15 -6.42 1.98
CA VAL A 376 1.09 -6.63 3.09
C VAL A 376 1.45 -5.25 3.60
N VAL A 377 0.87 -4.78 4.70
CA VAL A 377 1.32 -3.52 5.28
C VAL A 377 2.45 -3.76 6.28
N GLU A 378 3.21 -2.70 6.58
CA GLU A 378 4.19 -2.76 7.66
C GLU A 378 3.56 -3.24 8.97
N ASN A 379 4.31 -4.03 9.73
CA ASN A 379 3.84 -4.67 10.96
C ASN A 379 2.58 -5.53 10.73
N HIS A 380 2.48 -6.19 9.57
CA HIS A 380 1.42 -7.18 9.34
C HIS A 380 1.39 -8.19 10.49
N GLN A 381 0.19 -8.55 10.93
CA GLN A 381 -0.01 -9.51 12.00
C GLN A 381 -1.15 -10.44 11.64
N ARG A 382 -1.00 -11.70 12.04
CA ARG A 382 -2.09 -12.67 12.00
C ARG A 382 -3.21 -12.26 12.94
N LEU A 383 -4.45 -12.56 12.57
CA LEU A 383 -5.56 -12.51 13.52
C LEU A 383 -5.37 -13.60 14.59
N ASN A 384 -5.32 -13.21 15.85
CA ASN A 384 -5.21 -14.13 16.98
C ASN A 384 -6.40 -15.10 16.99
N PHE A 385 -6.12 -16.39 17.12
CA PHE A 385 -7.14 -17.45 17.07
C PHE A 385 -7.92 -17.47 15.74
N PHE A 386 -7.29 -17.15 14.61
CA PHE A 386 -7.93 -17.13 13.29
C PHE A 386 -8.80 -18.37 13.01
N GLU A 387 -8.30 -19.59 13.24
CA GLU A 387 -9.07 -20.83 12.99
C GLU A 387 -10.38 -20.92 13.80
N HIS A 388 -10.41 -20.31 14.98
CA HIS A 388 -11.62 -20.20 15.78
C HIS A 388 -12.62 -19.21 15.17
N TRP A 389 -12.12 -18.06 14.70
CA TRP A 389 -12.94 -16.96 14.18
C TRP A 389 -13.29 -17.07 12.70
N ARG A 390 -12.60 -17.91 11.92
CA ARG A 390 -12.73 -18.00 10.46
C ARG A 390 -14.17 -18.13 9.99
N ARG A 391 -14.92 -19.09 10.56
CA ARG A 391 -16.33 -19.33 10.20
C ARG A 391 -17.25 -18.15 10.57
N HIS A 392 -16.93 -17.46 11.66
CA HIS A 392 -17.71 -16.31 12.11
C HIS A 392 -17.50 -15.11 11.18
N ILE A 393 -16.24 -14.82 10.84
CA ILE A 393 -15.89 -13.74 9.91
C ILE A 393 -16.51 -14.02 8.53
N GLU A 394 -16.36 -15.24 8.02
CA GLU A 394 -17.01 -15.68 6.78
C GLU A 394 -18.53 -15.43 6.81
N ALA A 395 -19.21 -15.84 7.89
CA ALA A 395 -20.65 -15.62 8.03
C ALA A 395 -21.00 -14.13 8.08
N ALA A 396 -20.25 -13.34 8.87
CA ALA A 396 -20.47 -11.91 9.07
C ALA A 396 -20.20 -11.06 7.81
N THR A 397 -19.36 -11.54 6.89
CA THR A 397 -19.03 -10.83 5.64
C THR A 397 -19.62 -11.48 4.39
N SER A 398 -20.34 -12.59 4.53
CA SER A 398 -20.89 -13.36 3.39
C SER A 398 -21.96 -12.63 2.58
N SER A 399 -22.57 -11.60 3.16
CA SER A 399 -23.67 -10.85 2.55
C SER A 399 -23.16 -9.57 1.90
N THR A 400 -23.78 -9.17 0.79
CA THR A 400 -23.61 -7.81 0.25
C THR A 400 -24.62 -6.87 0.89
N TYR A 401 -24.18 -5.67 1.23
CA TYR A 401 -25.00 -4.68 1.90
C TYR A 401 -25.47 -3.60 0.93
N SER A 402 -26.69 -3.09 1.15
CA SER A 402 -27.26 -2.01 0.34
C SER A 402 -26.59 -0.65 0.60
N ASP A 403 -26.05 -0.44 1.80
CA ASP A 403 -25.27 0.75 2.15
C ASP A 403 -23.81 0.58 1.68
N ASN A 404 -23.34 1.53 0.88
CA ASN A 404 -21.99 1.50 0.30
C ASN A 404 -20.87 1.48 1.34
N VAL A 405 -21.06 2.12 2.50
CA VAL A 405 -20.02 2.17 3.54
C VAL A 405 -19.96 0.85 4.29
N VAL A 406 -21.12 0.27 4.61
CA VAL A 406 -21.21 -1.07 5.21
C VAL A 406 -20.62 -2.12 4.27
N GLU A 407 -20.94 -2.03 2.98
CA GLU A 407 -20.42 -2.91 1.95
C GLU A 407 -18.89 -2.80 1.80
N VAL A 408 -18.35 -1.58 1.71
CA VAL A 408 -16.90 -1.36 1.67
C VAL A 408 -16.21 -1.89 2.92
N PHE A 409 -16.81 -1.70 4.11
CA PHE A 409 -16.26 -2.29 5.34
C PHE A 409 -16.24 -3.81 5.31
N SER A 410 -17.37 -4.42 4.96
CA SER A 410 -17.52 -5.88 4.93
C SER A 410 -16.46 -6.51 4.06
N ARG A 411 -16.30 -5.97 2.83
CA ARG A 411 -15.26 -6.42 1.91
C ARG A 411 -13.87 -6.18 2.47
N LYS A 412 -13.58 -5.00 3.01
CA LYS A 412 -12.24 -4.69 3.53
C LYS A 412 -11.90 -5.54 4.75
N LEU A 413 -12.83 -5.80 5.66
CA LEU A 413 -12.66 -6.71 6.79
C LEU A 413 -12.28 -8.11 6.32
N LEU A 414 -13.03 -8.62 5.36
CA LEU A 414 -12.80 -9.94 4.81
C LEU A 414 -11.43 -10.04 4.11
N GLU A 415 -11.10 -9.03 3.29
CA GLU A 415 -9.83 -8.90 2.59
C GLU A 415 -8.65 -8.80 3.57
N SER A 416 -8.76 -7.97 4.61
CA SER A 416 -7.69 -7.76 5.57
C SER A 416 -7.31 -9.03 6.32
N VAL A 417 -8.31 -9.78 6.79
CA VAL A 417 -8.08 -11.04 7.50
C VAL A 417 -7.50 -12.09 6.56
N GLN A 418 -7.95 -12.15 5.31
CA GLN A 418 -7.39 -13.05 4.30
C GLN A 418 -5.93 -12.73 3.98
N ASN A 419 -5.63 -11.46 3.70
CA ASN A 419 -4.31 -11.00 3.34
C ASN A 419 -3.31 -11.28 4.47
N ALA A 420 -3.70 -11.00 5.72
CA ALA A 420 -2.89 -11.34 6.89
C ALA A 420 -2.58 -12.84 6.96
N GLU A 421 -3.58 -13.70 6.78
CA GLU A 421 -3.33 -15.16 6.81
C GLU A 421 -2.50 -15.66 5.63
N ILE A 422 -2.74 -15.19 4.42
CA ILE A 422 -1.93 -15.57 3.24
C ILE A 422 -0.47 -15.18 3.46
N THR A 423 -0.25 -13.95 3.92
CA THR A 423 1.09 -13.40 4.17
C THR A 423 1.80 -14.18 5.26
N GLU A 424 1.16 -14.35 6.42
CA GLU A 424 1.75 -15.04 7.57
C GLU A 424 2.04 -16.51 7.30
N ASN A 425 1.21 -17.19 6.50
CA ASN A 425 1.48 -18.57 6.10
C ASN A 425 2.61 -18.65 5.06
N ALA A 426 2.70 -17.69 4.14
CA ALA A 426 3.79 -17.64 3.16
C ALA A 426 5.14 -17.34 3.81
N LEU A 427 5.15 -16.50 4.86
CA LEU A 427 6.35 -16.03 5.52
C LEU A 427 6.76 -16.86 6.75
N ALA A 428 5.92 -17.83 7.16
CA ALA A 428 6.17 -18.66 8.32
C ALA A 428 7.47 -19.47 8.17
N GLY A 429 8.45 -19.17 9.02
CA GLY A 429 9.74 -19.86 9.02
C GLY A 429 10.71 -19.42 7.91
N VAL A 430 10.34 -18.42 7.11
CA VAL A 430 11.19 -17.85 6.06
C VAL A 430 12.04 -16.73 6.65
N THR A 431 13.36 -16.85 6.53
CA THR A 431 14.37 -15.88 6.98
C THR A 431 15.31 -15.53 5.84
N THR A 432 15.77 -14.28 5.76
CA THR A 432 16.78 -13.89 4.78
C THR A 432 18.13 -14.54 5.10
N SER A 433 18.91 -14.78 4.05
CA SER A 433 20.24 -15.40 4.18
C SER A 433 21.34 -14.39 4.51
N THR A 434 21.13 -13.12 4.17
CA THR A 434 22.06 -12.02 4.45
C THR A 434 21.77 -11.31 5.79
N THR A 435 22.69 -10.46 6.24
CA THR A 435 22.44 -9.50 7.35
C THR A 435 21.56 -8.34 6.86
N TYR A 436 20.35 -8.67 6.42
CA TYR A 436 19.42 -7.72 5.83
C TYR A 436 19.00 -6.68 6.88
N ASN A 437 19.29 -5.40 6.62
CA ASN A 437 18.93 -4.30 7.52
C ASN A 437 17.47 -3.90 7.28
N THR A 438 16.70 -3.68 8.36
CA THR A 438 15.28 -3.28 8.31
C THR A 438 14.99 -2.02 9.13
N ASP A 439 15.94 -1.08 9.19
CA ASP A 439 15.88 0.11 10.06
C ASP A 439 14.93 1.20 9.54
N ASP A 440 14.61 1.20 8.24
CA ASP A 440 13.65 2.12 7.62
C ASP A 440 12.51 1.39 6.89
N SER A 441 11.49 2.17 6.53
CA SER A 441 10.26 1.69 5.89
C SER A 441 10.51 0.95 4.58
N LEU A 442 11.31 1.52 3.67
CA LEU A 442 11.52 0.91 2.36
C LEU A 442 12.31 -0.40 2.47
N ARG A 443 13.31 -0.44 3.35
CA ARG A 443 14.05 -1.67 3.64
C ARG A 443 13.16 -2.78 4.22
N LYS A 444 12.22 -2.45 5.12
CA LYS A 444 11.23 -3.41 5.64
C LYS A 444 10.32 -3.96 4.53
N GLN A 445 9.82 -3.09 3.66
CA GLN A 445 8.99 -3.51 2.53
C GLN A 445 9.76 -4.45 1.60
N LEU A 446 11.00 -4.11 1.22
CA LEU A 446 11.83 -4.96 0.37
C LEU A 446 12.29 -6.24 1.07
N TYR A 447 12.41 -6.23 2.40
CA TYR A 447 12.66 -7.43 3.20
C TYR A 447 11.50 -8.44 3.10
N ASP A 448 10.26 -7.98 3.22
CA ASP A 448 9.10 -8.86 3.04
C ASP A 448 8.95 -9.33 1.59
N VAL A 449 9.24 -8.47 0.60
CA VAL A 449 9.35 -8.90 -0.81
C VAL A 449 10.39 -10.00 -0.96
N ALA A 450 11.57 -9.85 -0.38
CA ALA A 450 12.64 -10.85 -0.48
C ALA A 450 12.24 -12.20 0.15
N ARG A 451 11.48 -12.19 1.25
CA ARG A 451 10.96 -13.41 1.88
C ARG A 451 9.81 -14.03 1.08
N LEU A 452 8.93 -13.23 0.48
CA LEU A 452 7.88 -13.74 -0.40
C LEU A 452 8.48 -14.39 -1.66
N ILE A 453 9.55 -13.82 -2.20
CA ILE A 453 10.35 -14.41 -3.29
C ILE A 453 11.01 -15.71 -2.81
N ASP A 454 11.60 -15.77 -1.61
CA ASP A 454 12.19 -17.01 -1.08
C ASP A 454 11.13 -18.12 -0.96
N ALA A 455 9.94 -17.79 -0.47
CA ALA A 455 8.78 -18.68 -0.34
C ALA A 455 8.13 -19.13 -1.67
N ARG A 456 8.63 -18.66 -2.83
CA ARG A 456 8.03 -18.91 -4.16
C ARG A 456 7.79 -20.39 -4.45
N VAL A 457 8.71 -21.27 -4.02
CA VAL A 457 8.62 -22.72 -4.29
C VAL A 457 7.44 -23.33 -3.56
N ASP A 458 7.29 -23.04 -2.27
CA ASP A 458 6.20 -23.54 -1.43
C ASP A 458 4.85 -22.96 -1.86
N ARG A 459 4.86 -21.71 -2.34
CA ARG A 459 3.71 -21.05 -2.95
C ARG A 459 3.38 -21.55 -4.37
N SER A 460 4.30 -22.30 -5.00
CA SER A 460 4.20 -22.65 -6.43
C SER A 460 3.99 -21.40 -7.31
N ALA A 461 4.65 -20.30 -6.98
CA ALA A 461 4.55 -19.03 -7.71
C ALA A 461 5.39 -19.06 -8.98
N GLU A 462 4.89 -18.45 -10.06
CA GLU A 462 5.61 -18.29 -11.32
C GLU A 462 5.81 -16.82 -11.67
N ARG A 463 4.81 -15.95 -11.44
CA ARG A 463 4.91 -14.51 -11.68
C ARG A 463 4.39 -13.74 -10.48
N ASP A 464 5.26 -13.03 -9.79
CA ASP A 464 4.82 -12.11 -8.74
C ASP A 464 5.08 -10.67 -9.16
N LEU A 465 4.09 -9.81 -8.90
CA LEU A 465 4.21 -8.36 -9.05
C LEU A 465 4.16 -7.77 -7.65
N PHE A 466 5.18 -6.99 -7.29
CA PHE A 466 5.30 -6.35 -5.99
C PHE A 466 5.24 -4.84 -6.14
N TYR A 467 4.55 -4.18 -5.22
CA TYR A 467 4.46 -2.73 -5.16
C TYR A 467 5.06 -2.27 -3.83
N VAL A 468 6.08 -1.43 -3.91
CA VAL A 468 6.73 -0.83 -2.75
C VAL A 468 6.69 0.68 -2.89
N ARG A 469 6.74 1.40 -1.76
CA ARG A 469 6.63 2.85 -1.77
C ARG A 469 7.62 3.49 -0.82
N ILE A 470 8.17 4.61 -1.27
CA ILE A 470 8.82 5.59 -0.42
C ILE A 470 8.16 6.94 -0.67
N GLY A 471 7.61 7.53 0.40
CA GLY A 471 6.98 8.85 0.35
C GLY A 471 7.94 9.98 0.68
N GLY A 472 7.46 11.21 0.56
CA GLY A 472 8.19 12.42 0.92
C GLY A 472 8.74 13.22 -0.25
N PHE A 473 8.41 12.85 -1.49
CA PHE A 473 8.95 13.53 -2.68
C PHE A 473 8.28 14.89 -3.00
N ASP A 474 7.21 15.26 -2.30
CA ASP A 474 6.45 16.51 -2.51
C ASP A 474 7.17 17.76 -1.96
N HIS A 475 8.38 18.01 -2.44
CA HIS A 475 9.26 19.07 -1.94
C HIS A 475 8.89 20.43 -2.52
N HIS A 476 8.02 21.17 -1.84
CA HIS A 476 7.80 22.60 -2.08
C HIS A 476 8.83 23.50 -1.39
N GLU A 477 9.62 22.92 -0.47
CA GLU A 477 10.74 23.50 0.23
C GLU A 477 11.79 22.42 0.54
N ASN A 478 13.02 22.83 0.89
CA ASN A 478 14.15 21.97 1.23
C ASN A 478 14.41 20.80 0.25
N ALA A 479 14.17 21.01 -1.05
CA ALA A 479 14.18 19.91 -2.03
C ALA A 479 15.55 19.23 -2.17
N LYS A 480 16.65 19.99 -2.09
CA LYS A 480 18.00 19.41 -2.22
C LYS A 480 18.32 18.41 -1.11
N GLU A 481 18.10 18.81 0.14
CA GLU A 481 18.40 17.95 1.29
C GLU A 481 17.40 16.79 1.40
N GLY A 482 16.12 17.05 1.13
CA GLY A 482 15.12 16.01 1.09
C GLY A 482 15.42 14.93 0.03
N LEU A 483 15.86 15.32 -1.17
CA LEU A 483 16.32 14.38 -2.19
C LEU A 483 17.59 13.62 -1.75
N ASN A 484 18.56 14.26 -1.08
CA ASN A 484 19.74 13.55 -0.55
C ASN A 484 19.32 12.39 0.36
N VAL A 485 18.40 12.64 1.29
CA VAL A 485 17.91 11.65 2.26
C VAL A 485 17.11 10.55 1.58
N LEU A 486 16.16 10.89 0.70
CA LEU A 486 15.31 9.89 0.05
C LEU A 486 16.07 9.04 -0.96
N PHE A 487 17.01 9.62 -1.70
CA PHE A 487 17.85 8.85 -2.62
C PHE A 487 18.82 7.95 -1.88
N GLU A 488 19.41 8.38 -0.75
CA GLU A 488 20.23 7.50 0.09
C GLU A 488 19.41 6.32 0.65
N ALA A 489 18.17 6.57 1.08
CA ALA A 489 17.25 5.52 1.52
C ALA A 489 16.94 4.51 0.40
N ILE A 490 16.71 4.98 -0.83
CA ILE A 490 16.53 4.11 -2.01
C ILE A 490 17.80 3.30 -2.30
N ASP A 491 18.96 3.96 -2.34
CA ASP A 491 20.23 3.33 -2.74
C ASP A 491 20.62 2.20 -1.79
N THR A 492 20.55 2.46 -0.49
CA THR A 492 20.86 1.47 0.55
C THR A 492 19.82 0.35 0.64
N ALA A 493 18.55 0.64 0.34
CA ALA A 493 17.51 -0.39 0.27
C ALA A 493 17.69 -1.31 -0.95
N LEU A 494 18.11 -0.74 -2.09
CA LEU A 494 18.50 -1.52 -3.28
C LEU A 494 19.73 -2.39 -2.98
N GLU A 495 20.75 -1.87 -2.30
CA GLU A 495 21.94 -2.64 -1.93
C GLU A 495 21.60 -3.92 -1.14
N GLY A 496 20.82 -3.78 -0.07
CA GLY A 496 20.38 -4.92 0.73
C GLY A 496 19.51 -5.90 -0.06
N PHE A 497 18.56 -5.38 -0.85
CA PHE A 497 17.65 -6.20 -1.65
C PHE A 497 18.39 -7.01 -2.72
N VAL A 498 19.27 -6.36 -3.48
CA VAL A 498 20.06 -7.02 -4.53
C VAL A 498 20.98 -8.07 -3.94
N ALA A 499 21.66 -7.78 -2.82
CA ALA A 499 22.51 -8.75 -2.13
C ALA A 499 21.73 -10.01 -1.73
N GLU A 500 20.50 -9.85 -1.22
CA GLU A 500 19.64 -10.97 -0.87
C GLU A 500 19.15 -11.74 -2.11
N MET A 501 18.74 -11.07 -3.19
CA MET A 501 18.32 -11.74 -4.43
C MET A 501 19.47 -12.51 -5.10
N VAL A 502 20.70 -12.00 -5.00
CA VAL A 502 21.91 -12.71 -5.43
C VAL A 502 22.15 -13.93 -4.52
N SER A 503 22.02 -13.79 -3.20
CA SER A 503 22.15 -14.89 -2.25
C SER A 503 21.10 -16.00 -2.45
N GLN A 504 19.90 -15.64 -2.90
CA GLN A 504 18.82 -16.58 -3.24
C GLN A 504 18.95 -17.17 -4.66
N GLU A 505 20.03 -16.85 -5.38
CA GLU A 505 20.31 -17.27 -6.76
C GLU A 505 19.16 -16.95 -7.74
N ILE A 506 18.45 -15.84 -7.50
CA ILE A 506 17.24 -15.47 -8.26
C ILE A 506 17.36 -14.11 -8.95
N TRP A 507 18.45 -13.36 -8.74
CA TRP A 507 18.61 -11.99 -9.25
C TRP A 507 18.38 -11.81 -10.75
N SER A 508 18.75 -12.81 -11.59
CA SER A 508 18.48 -12.78 -13.04
C SER A 508 16.98 -12.78 -13.37
N ASN A 509 16.12 -13.17 -12.43
CA ASN A 509 14.68 -13.28 -12.59
C ASN A 509 13.92 -12.19 -11.79
N VAL A 510 14.59 -11.10 -11.44
CA VAL A 510 14.03 -9.99 -10.68
C VAL A 510 14.30 -8.68 -11.40
N VAL A 511 13.28 -7.81 -11.47
CA VAL A 511 13.40 -6.44 -11.96
C VAL A 511 12.75 -5.46 -10.99
N VAL A 512 13.40 -4.32 -10.73
CA VAL A 512 12.89 -3.20 -9.94
C VAL A 512 12.77 -1.99 -10.85
N LEU A 513 11.57 -1.44 -11.00
CA LEU A 513 11.29 -0.23 -11.78
C LEU A 513 10.85 0.89 -10.83
N SER A 514 11.55 2.02 -10.83
CA SER A 514 11.08 3.19 -10.10
C SER A 514 10.00 3.95 -10.88
N THR A 515 9.02 4.47 -10.16
CA THR A 515 7.90 5.23 -10.70
C THR A 515 7.59 6.46 -9.83
N SER A 516 6.80 7.39 -10.35
CA SER A 516 6.28 8.55 -9.62
C SER A 516 4.98 8.97 -10.29
N GLU A 517 4.01 9.48 -9.54
CA GLU A 517 2.74 9.93 -10.14
C GLU A 517 2.94 11.01 -11.22
N PHE A 518 3.97 11.85 -11.05
CA PHE A 518 4.44 12.86 -12.00
C PHE A 518 5.86 13.31 -11.65
N GLY A 519 6.52 14.08 -12.52
CA GLY A 519 7.75 14.79 -12.17
C GLY A 519 7.51 16.20 -11.60
N ARG A 520 8.58 16.92 -11.25
CA ARG A 520 8.51 18.31 -10.77
C ARG A 520 8.78 19.33 -11.86
N THR A 521 8.39 20.59 -11.63
CA THR A 521 8.80 21.71 -12.50
C THR A 521 10.31 21.81 -12.57
N LEU A 522 10.86 22.09 -13.76
CA LEU A 522 12.28 22.42 -13.86
C LEU A 522 12.60 23.70 -13.08
N THR A 523 11.71 24.70 -13.10
CA THR A 523 11.97 25.94 -12.35
C THR A 523 11.79 25.78 -10.85
N SER A 524 12.63 26.50 -10.09
CA SER A 524 12.48 26.63 -8.64
C SER A 524 11.28 27.49 -8.26
N SER A 525 10.68 27.17 -7.12
CA SER A 525 9.73 27.99 -6.37
C SER A 525 10.34 28.60 -5.09
N GLY A 526 11.67 28.58 -4.96
CA GLY A 526 12.44 29.23 -3.89
C GLY A 526 13.47 28.32 -3.25
N ASP A 527 13.01 27.25 -2.61
CA ASP A 527 13.84 26.18 -2.02
C ASP A 527 13.24 24.79 -2.35
N GLY A 528 12.34 24.77 -3.33
CA GLY A 528 11.62 23.59 -3.79
C GLY A 528 11.08 23.81 -5.19
N SER A 529 10.26 22.89 -5.66
CA SER A 529 9.64 22.95 -6.98
C SER A 529 8.13 22.76 -6.88
N ASP A 530 7.41 23.03 -7.97
CA ASP A 530 5.97 22.75 -8.04
C ASP A 530 5.70 21.46 -8.82
N HIS A 531 4.43 21.06 -8.86
CA HIS A 531 4.00 19.90 -9.61
C HIS A 531 4.29 20.08 -11.11
N GLY A 532 4.95 19.08 -11.69
CA GLY A 532 5.25 18.94 -13.11
C GLY A 532 4.52 17.74 -13.71
N TRP A 533 5.09 17.15 -14.77
CA TRP A 533 4.47 16.05 -15.49
C TRP A 533 5.48 14.99 -15.91
N ALA A 534 6.43 15.33 -16.80
CA ALA A 534 7.52 14.42 -17.16
C ALA A 534 8.55 14.23 -16.05
N GLY A 535 9.12 13.04 -15.96
CA GLY A 535 10.25 12.73 -15.09
C GLY A 535 11.21 11.72 -15.73
N ASN A 536 12.28 11.42 -15.02
CA ASN A 536 13.24 10.37 -15.34
C ASN A 536 13.18 9.27 -14.28
N HIS A 537 13.37 8.02 -14.67
CA HIS A 537 13.25 6.86 -13.79
C HIS A 537 14.42 5.90 -14.00
N PHE A 538 14.53 4.89 -13.16
CA PHE A 538 15.54 3.83 -13.29
C PHE A 538 14.88 2.47 -13.27
N ILE A 539 15.54 1.51 -13.91
CA ILE A 539 15.20 0.10 -13.85
C ILE A 539 16.47 -0.70 -13.55
N VAL A 540 16.37 -1.62 -12.61
CA VAL A 540 17.46 -2.47 -12.12
C VAL A 540 17.05 -3.93 -12.22
N GLY A 541 17.94 -4.82 -12.65
CA GLY A 541 17.67 -6.25 -12.63
C GLY A 541 18.80 -7.07 -13.22
N GLY A 542 18.92 -8.33 -12.82
CA GLY A 542 20.01 -9.20 -13.27
C GLY A 542 19.98 -9.54 -14.77
N SER A 543 18.83 -9.39 -15.43
CA SER A 543 18.67 -9.59 -16.89
C SER A 543 18.47 -8.29 -17.68
N VAL A 544 18.48 -7.13 -17.00
CA VAL A 544 18.34 -5.83 -17.66
C VAL A 544 19.57 -5.60 -18.55
N SER A 545 19.36 -5.13 -19.77
CA SER A 545 20.40 -4.62 -20.66
C SER A 545 20.76 -3.19 -20.20
N GLY A 546 21.54 -3.09 -19.12
CA GLY A 546 21.86 -1.81 -18.48
C GLY A 546 22.96 -1.00 -19.17
N GLY A 547 23.50 0.00 -18.45
CA GLY A 547 24.60 0.84 -18.93
C GLY A 547 24.17 1.85 -20.00
N GLN A 548 22.88 2.19 -20.03
CA GLN A 548 22.30 3.12 -21.01
C GLN A 548 21.16 3.95 -20.41
N ILE A 549 20.89 5.09 -21.05
CA ILE A 549 19.67 5.86 -20.86
C ILE A 549 18.74 5.52 -22.02
N LEU A 550 17.64 4.85 -21.69
CA LEU A 550 16.53 4.52 -22.58
C LEU A 550 15.60 5.72 -22.72
N ASN A 551 14.80 5.74 -23.79
CA ASN A 551 14.03 6.91 -24.24
C ASN A 551 14.91 8.13 -24.49
N HIS A 552 14.33 9.29 -24.81
CA HIS A 552 15.09 10.51 -25.08
C HIS A 552 15.05 11.48 -23.90
N TYR A 553 16.22 11.84 -23.37
CA TYR A 553 16.33 12.98 -22.48
C TYR A 553 16.13 14.29 -23.30
N PRO A 554 15.42 15.31 -22.77
CA PRO A 554 15.17 16.54 -23.53
C PRO A 554 16.46 17.14 -24.10
N ALA A 555 16.49 17.33 -25.43
CA ALA A 555 17.65 17.91 -26.12
C ALA A 555 17.88 19.38 -25.78
N SER A 556 16.86 20.06 -25.25
CA SER A 556 16.87 21.45 -24.79
C SER A 556 15.89 21.61 -23.62
N LEU A 557 16.31 22.32 -22.58
CA LEU A 557 15.51 22.59 -21.39
C LEU A 557 14.89 23.99 -21.39
N VAL A 558 15.29 24.85 -22.33
CA VAL A 558 14.82 26.25 -22.45
C VAL A 558 14.08 26.54 -23.74
N ASP A 559 14.34 25.78 -24.80
CA ASP A 559 13.75 25.94 -26.14
C ASP A 559 13.22 24.59 -26.62
N ASN A 560 12.02 24.25 -26.19
CA ASN A 560 11.32 23.03 -26.57
C ASN A 560 9.81 23.29 -26.73
N ASP A 561 9.15 22.44 -27.51
CA ASP A 561 7.71 22.51 -27.77
C ASP A 561 6.88 21.72 -26.75
N ARG A 562 7.45 21.41 -25.59
CA ARG A 562 6.84 20.57 -24.54
C ARG A 562 6.73 21.26 -23.19
N ASP A 563 7.20 22.49 -23.03
CA ASP A 563 7.07 23.23 -21.78
C ASP A 563 5.71 23.95 -21.69
N LEU A 564 4.85 23.54 -20.77
CA LEU A 564 3.58 24.22 -20.45
C LEU A 564 3.77 25.54 -19.68
N GLY A 565 5.01 25.96 -19.50
CA GLY A 565 5.44 27.09 -18.70
C GLY A 565 6.02 26.62 -17.36
N ARG A 566 7.03 27.36 -16.89
CA ARG A 566 7.78 27.06 -15.66
C ARG A 566 8.55 25.73 -15.69
N GLY A 567 8.84 25.20 -16.87
CA GLY A 567 9.47 23.90 -17.01
C GLY A 567 8.55 22.75 -16.60
N ARG A 568 7.23 22.90 -16.84
CA ARG A 568 6.29 21.78 -16.74
C ARG A 568 6.33 21.01 -18.06
N LEU A 569 7.35 20.17 -18.19
CA LEU A 569 7.56 19.40 -19.40
C LEU A 569 6.45 18.35 -19.58
N ILE A 570 5.81 18.36 -20.74
CA ILE A 570 4.95 17.27 -21.23
C ILE A 570 5.87 16.07 -21.50
N PRO A 571 5.55 14.87 -20.97
CA PRO A 571 6.33 13.67 -21.26
C PRO A 571 6.40 13.42 -22.77
N GLU A 572 7.57 12.98 -23.22
CA GLU A 572 7.71 12.49 -24.59
C GLU A 572 7.25 11.05 -24.71
N HIS A 573 7.49 10.26 -23.65
CA HIS A 573 7.18 8.84 -23.63
C HIS A 573 6.13 8.49 -22.57
N PRO A 574 5.23 7.53 -22.86
CA PRO A 574 4.24 7.06 -21.90
C PRO A 574 4.83 6.03 -20.91
N TRP A 575 4.17 5.76 -19.79
CA TRP A 575 4.56 4.67 -18.87
C TRP A 575 4.60 3.29 -19.56
N GLU A 576 3.74 3.07 -20.54
CA GLU A 576 3.70 1.92 -21.43
C GLU A 576 5.05 1.67 -22.11
N SER A 577 5.85 2.72 -22.33
CA SER A 577 7.17 2.64 -22.96
C SER A 577 8.12 1.68 -22.23
N VAL A 578 8.08 1.65 -20.90
CA VAL A 578 8.89 0.73 -20.08
C VAL A 578 8.07 -0.44 -19.52
N MET A 579 6.77 -0.25 -19.27
CA MET A 579 5.95 -1.31 -18.68
C MET A 579 5.59 -2.41 -19.68
N ALA A 580 5.46 -2.12 -20.98
CA ALA A 580 5.21 -3.13 -22.01
C ALA A 580 6.35 -4.16 -22.13
N PRO A 581 7.64 -3.77 -22.30
CA PRO A 581 8.72 -4.75 -22.34
C PRO A 581 8.92 -5.49 -21.01
N VAL A 582 8.58 -4.90 -19.85
CA VAL A 582 8.54 -5.61 -18.56
C VAL A 582 7.43 -6.68 -18.56
N ALA A 583 6.25 -6.38 -19.10
CA ALA A 583 5.16 -7.35 -19.24
C ALA A 583 5.54 -8.51 -20.19
N GLU A 584 6.18 -8.21 -21.33
CA GLU A 584 6.74 -9.22 -22.23
C GLU A 584 7.79 -10.08 -21.51
N TRP A 585 8.66 -9.48 -20.69
CA TRP A 585 9.62 -10.22 -19.87
C TRP A 585 8.94 -11.13 -18.86
N LEU A 586 7.82 -10.72 -18.27
CA LEU A 586 6.96 -11.60 -17.47
C LEU A 586 6.23 -12.67 -18.30
N GLY A 587 6.39 -12.69 -19.62
CA GLY A 587 5.83 -13.72 -20.51
C GLY A 587 4.44 -13.40 -21.04
N LEU A 588 4.04 -12.13 -21.03
CA LEU A 588 2.84 -11.67 -21.72
C LEU A 588 3.01 -11.82 -23.23
N ASP A 589 2.00 -12.33 -23.93
CA ASP A 589 1.95 -12.27 -25.39
C ASP A 589 1.68 -10.82 -25.83
N THR A 590 2.49 -10.31 -26.76
CA THR A 590 2.33 -8.97 -27.33
C THR A 590 0.92 -8.70 -27.87
N SER A 591 0.17 -9.72 -28.31
CA SER A 591 -1.22 -9.54 -28.76
C SER A 591 -2.18 -9.13 -27.64
N GLU A 592 -1.80 -9.36 -26.38
CA GLU A 592 -2.60 -9.03 -25.19
C GLU A 592 -2.23 -7.67 -24.58
N LEU A 593 -1.23 -6.97 -25.12
CA LEU A 593 -0.82 -5.66 -24.63
C LEU A 593 -2.00 -4.66 -24.53
N PRO A 594 -2.93 -4.56 -25.51
CA PRO A 594 -4.07 -3.64 -25.40
C PRO A 594 -5.05 -3.98 -24.26
N THR A 595 -5.11 -5.24 -23.82
CA THR A 595 -5.93 -5.68 -22.68
C THR A 595 -5.35 -5.19 -21.36
N VAL A 596 -4.01 -5.14 -21.27
CA VAL A 596 -3.28 -4.68 -20.07
C VAL A 596 -3.13 -3.16 -20.06
N PHE A 597 -2.82 -2.56 -21.21
CA PHE A 597 -2.44 -1.16 -21.39
C PHE A 597 -3.43 -0.44 -22.33
N PRO A 598 -4.48 0.20 -21.80
CA PRO A 598 -5.59 0.72 -22.60
C PRO A 598 -5.19 1.78 -23.64
N ASN A 599 -4.10 2.52 -23.39
CA ASN A 599 -3.63 3.57 -24.29
C ASN A 599 -2.56 3.10 -25.28
N ILE A 600 -2.10 1.84 -25.22
CA ILE A 600 -0.92 1.41 -25.99
C ILE A 600 -1.09 1.58 -27.51
N GLU A 601 -2.31 1.43 -28.02
CA GLU A 601 -2.61 1.59 -29.45
C GLU A 601 -2.52 3.05 -29.94
N ASN A 602 -2.45 4.03 -29.03
CA ASN A 602 -2.24 5.44 -29.37
C ASN A 602 -0.77 5.79 -29.62
N PHE A 603 0.16 4.87 -29.32
CA PHE A 603 1.59 5.07 -29.41
C PHE A 603 2.21 4.25 -30.55
N SER A 604 3.19 4.85 -31.22
CA SER A 604 3.97 4.18 -32.26
C SER A 604 5.09 3.33 -31.65
N SER A 605 5.77 2.52 -32.45
CA SER A 605 6.94 1.77 -31.98
C SER A 605 8.08 2.68 -31.49
N ASP A 606 8.17 3.90 -31.99
CA ASP A 606 9.23 4.85 -31.62
C ASP A 606 8.99 5.48 -30.24
N ASP A 607 7.74 5.44 -29.76
CA ASP A 607 7.36 5.90 -28.43
C ASP A 607 7.67 4.85 -27.34
N LEU A 608 7.88 3.58 -27.73
CA LEU A 608 8.01 2.42 -26.84
C LEU A 608 9.42 1.82 -26.85
N ILE A 609 9.91 1.38 -25.68
CA ILE A 609 11.18 0.65 -25.59
C ILE A 609 10.94 -0.78 -26.07
N SER A 610 11.73 -1.24 -27.04
CA SER A 610 11.68 -2.64 -27.47
C SER A 610 12.14 -3.60 -26.37
N TYR A 611 11.55 -4.80 -26.31
CA TYR A 611 12.00 -5.86 -25.40
C TYR A 611 13.52 -6.09 -25.44
N SER A 612 14.10 -6.18 -26.63
CA SER A 612 15.54 -6.41 -26.82
C SER A 612 16.44 -5.25 -26.40
N ALA A 613 15.90 -4.03 -26.33
CA ALA A 613 16.63 -2.89 -25.81
C ALA A 613 16.69 -2.91 -24.28
N LEU A 614 15.65 -3.43 -23.62
CA LEU A 614 15.54 -3.45 -22.16
C LEU A 614 16.08 -4.72 -21.50
N PHE A 615 15.93 -5.89 -22.13
CA PHE A 615 16.35 -7.17 -21.58
C PHE A 615 17.31 -7.90 -22.50
N SER A 616 18.30 -8.56 -21.90
CA SER A 616 19.19 -9.49 -22.59
C SER A 616 18.48 -10.85 -22.76
N GLN A 617 18.70 -11.50 -23.91
CA GLN A 617 18.13 -12.82 -24.21
C GLN A 617 18.72 -13.94 -23.36
#